data_AF-A0A0F4GJV6-F1
#
_entry.id   AF-A0A0F4GJV6-F1
#
_cell.length_a   1.000
_cell.length_b   1.000
_cell.length_c   1.000
_cell.angle_alpha   90.00
_cell.angle_beta   90.00
_cell.angle_gamma   90.00
#
_symmetry.space_group_name_H-M   'P 1'
#
loop_
_entity.id
_entity.type
_entity.pdbx_description
1 polymer ?
#
loop_
_entity_poly.entity_id
_entity_poly.type
_entity_poly.pdbx_seq_one_letter_code
_entity_poly.pdbx_strand_id
1 'polypeptide(L)'
;MCLILHLILSLLLHLAVFLAALIGNVVVTRIIRIPKQTIPGVPWVGLKDRTIFLKLRACIGELGAGRAVIEEGWHNLSWAFYLSSTFSDHDQYGKRGRPFMLPGLEWSTVVLPPHLADWMMRQPDSVLSGVTPMSDAIGAKYLGHGPEEASVLDFTALRRDLTPHTAKLVRQIQDEIDVAFDAYLNANTDGQSKEVKIKPMIESVVFYTTNRIFVGLPLCRSERF
;
A
#
# COMPACT_ATOMS: atom_id res chain seq x y z
N MET A 1 -25.78 -33.23 -29.52
CA MET A 1 -24.97 -33.22 -28.28
C MET A 1 -23.47 -33.07 -28.56
N CYS A 2 -22.86 -33.83 -29.48
CA CYS A 2 -21.43 -33.71 -29.81
C CYS A 2 -20.98 -32.34 -30.35
N LEU A 3 -21.81 -31.65 -31.14
CA LEU A 3 -21.44 -30.38 -31.78
C LEU A 3 -21.34 -29.22 -30.76
N ILE A 4 -22.20 -29.24 -29.76
CA ILE A 4 -22.19 -28.30 -28.63
C ILE A 4 -20.96 -28.55 -27.74
N LEU A 5 -20.62 -29.83 -27.49
CA LEU A 5 -19.44 -30.20 -26.71
C LEU A 5 -18.13 -29.76 -27.40
N HIS A 6 -18.03 -29.94 -28.72
CA HIS A 6 -16.89 -29.46 -29.51
C HIS A 6 -16.75 -27.93 -29.50
N LEU A 7 -17.87 -27.21 -29.56
CA LEU A 7 -17.89 -25.75 -29.46
C LEU A 7 -17.41 -25.26 -28.09
N ILE A 8 -17.89 -25.88 -27.02
CA ILE A 8 -17.47 -25.55 -25.64
C ILE A 8 -15.97 -25.83 -25.45
N LEU A 9 -15.48 -26.98 -25.92
CA LEU A 9 -14.06 -27.33 -25.80
C LEU A 9 -13.16 -26.36 -26.58
N SER A 10 -13.57 -25.96 -27.78
CA SER A 10 -12.84 -24.97 -28.60
C SER A 10 -12.79 -23.60 -27.93
N LEU A 11 -13.91 -23.16 -27.34
CA LEU A 11 -13.99 -21.87 -26.64
C LEU A 11 -13.15 -21.86 -25.36
N LEU A 12 -13.14 -22.97 -24.59
CA LEU A 12 -12.25 -23.13 -23.44
C LEU A 12 -10.77 -23.12 -23.84
N LEU A 13 -10.42 -23.75 -24.97
CA LEU A 13 -9.05 -23.74 -25.47
C LEU A 13 -8.61 -22.33 -25.87
N HIS A 14 -9.46 -21.57 -26.58
CA HIS A 14 -9.16 -20.19 -26.96
C HIS A 14 -9.07 -19.26 -25.74
N LEU A 15 -9.95 -19.43 -24.75
CA LEU A 15 -9.87 -18.72 -23.48
C LEU A 15 -8.54 -19.03 -22.76
N ALA A 16 -8.14 -20.30 -22.70
CA ALA A 16 -6.88 -20.70 -22.07
C ALA A 16 -5.65 -20.12 -22.77
N VAL A 17 -5.63 -20.11 -24.11
CA VAL A 17 -4.55 -19.49 -24.89
C VAL A 17 -4.52 -17.98 -24.69
N PHE A 18 -5.67 -17.32 -24.66
CA PHE A 18 -5.76 -15.88 -24.40
C PHE A 18 -5.25 -15.53 -23.00
N LEU A 19 -5.66 -16.29 -21.98
CA LEU A 19 -5.17 -16.12 -20.60
C LEU A 19 -3.66 -16.37 -20.51
N ALA A 20 -3.14 -17.40 -21.17
CA ALA A 20 -1.70 -17.68 -21.19
C ALA A 20 -0.92 -16.55 -21.89
N ALA A 21 -1.42 -16.01 -22.99
CA ALA A 21 -0.82 -14.87 -23.68
C ALA A 21 -0.87 -13.59 -22.84
N LEU A 22 -1.98 -13.34 -22.14
CA LEU A 22 -2.13 -12.21 -21.23
C LEU A 22 -1.13 -12.33 -20.06
N ILE A 23 -1.04 -13.50 -19.43
CA ILE A 23 -0.08 -13.78 -18.36
C ILE A 23 1.35 -13.62 -18.88
N GLY A 24 1.66 -14.16 -20.06
CA GLY A 24 2.97 -14.02 -20.70
C GLY A 24 3.33 -12.56 -20.94
N ASN A 25 2.38 -11.74 -21.43
CA ASN A 25 2.58 -10.32 -21.67
C ASN A 25 2.80 -9.55 -20.36
N VAL A 26 2.00 -9.85 -19.32
CA VAL A 26 2.22 -9.29 -17.97
C VAL A 26 3.59 -9.68 -17.44
N VAL A 27 3.99 -10.95 -17.50
CA VAL A 27 5.30 -11.39 -17.02
C VAL A 27 6.43 -10.73 -17.81
N VAL A 28 6.36 -10.65 -19.13
CA VAL A 28 7.39 -10.01 -19.97
C VAL A 28 7.48 -8.52 -19.70
N THR A 29 6.36 -7.80 -19.66
CA THR A 29 6.35 -6.37 -19.33
C THR A 29 6.89 -6.11 -17.93
N ARG A 30 6.58 -6.98 -16.96
CA ARG A 30 7.13 -6.89 -15.60
C ARG A 30 8.63 -7.22 -15.56
N ILE A 31 9.13 -8.24 -16.27
CA ILE A 31 10.58 -8.51 -16.37
C ILE A 31 11.34 -7.34 -16.99
N ILE A 32 10.77 -6.70 -18.01
CA ILE A 32 11.36 -5.52 -18.65
C ILE A 32 11.34 -4.30 -17.72
N ARG A 33 10.29 -4.15 -16.90
CA ARG A 33 10.12 -3.05 -15.95
C ARG A 33 10.88 -3.24 -14.63
N ILE A 34 11.18 -4.47 -14.21
CA ILE A 34 12.07 -4.71 -13.06
C ILE A 34 13.40 -4.04 -13.39
N PRO A 35 13.80 -2.99 -12.65
CA PRO A 35 14.93 -2.17 -13.06
C PRO A 35 16.18 -3.04 -13.19
N LYS A 36 16.82 -2.97 -14.37
CA LYS A 36 18.16 -3.51 -14.59
C LYS A 36 19.20 -2.80 -13.71
N GLN A 37 18.87 -1.61 -13.20
CA GLN A 37 19.69 -0.82 -12.30
C GLN A 37 19.53 -1.32 -10.86
N THR A 38 20.42 -2.23 -10.48
CA THR A 38 20.85 -2.33 -9.08
C THR A 38 21.67 -1.08 -8.77
N ILE A 39 21.31 -0.33 -7.72
CA ILE A 39 22.13 0.79 -7.25
C ILE A 39 23.51 0.23 -6.87
N PRO A 40 24.62 0.74 -7.42
CA PRO A 40 25.94 0.23 -7.09
C PRO A 40 26.20 0.27 -5.57
N GLY A 41 26.54 -0.87 -4.98
CA GLY A 41 26.86 -0.97 -3.55
C GLY A 41 25.67 -1.20 -2.60
N VAL A 42 24.42 -1.25 -3.10
CA VAL A 42 23.25 -1.57 -2.27
C VAL A 42 22.85 -3.03 -2.46
N PRO A 43 22.86 -3.87 -1.41
CA PRO A 43 22.48 -5.27 -1.51
C PRO A 43 20.96 -5.42 -1.69
N TRP A 44 20.57 -6.46 -2.43
CA TRP A 44 19.17 -6.81 -2.69
C TRP A 44 18.77 -7.97 -1.78
N VAL A 45 17.69 -7.81 -1.03
CA VAL A 45 17.23 -8.84 -0.09
C VAL A 45 16.78 -10.07 -0.87
N GLY A 46 17.32 -11.25 -0.51
CA GLY A 46 16.95 -12.53 -1.13
C GLY A 46 17.58 -12.83 -2.49
N LEU A 47 18.45 -11.98 -3.04
CA LEU A 47 19.10 -12.19 -4.34
C LEU A 47 20.63 -12.17 -4.20
N LYS A 48 21.22 -13.36 -4.13
CA LYS A 48 22.68 -13.56 -4.11
C LYS A 48 23.32 -13.43 -5.50
N ASP A 49 22.54 -13.54 -6.59
CA ASP A 49 23.08 -13.62 -7.95
C ASP A 49 22.22 -12.88 -8.99
N ARG A 50 22.84 -12.37 -10.07
CA ARG A 50 22.23 -11.40 -11.01
C ARG A 50 21.20 -11.99 -12.00
N THR A 51 20.73 -13.22 -11.77
CA THR A 51 19.89 -13.92 -12.76
C THR A 51 18.44 -13.40 -12.75
N ILE A 52 17.88 -13.23 -13.95
CA ILE A 52 16.56 -12.62 -14.18
C ILE A 52 15.43 -13.46 -13.57
N PHE A 53 15.56 -14.79 -13.59
CA PHE A 53 14.57 -15.71 -13.03
C PHE A 53 14.47 -15.65 -11.50
N LEU A 54 15.58 -15.42 -10.80
CA LEU A 54 15.57 -15.26 -9.34
C LEU A 54 14.91 -13.94 -8.93
N LYS A 55 15.09 -12.88 -9.71
CA LYS A 55 14.39 -11.59 -9.50
C LYS A 55 12.88 -11.75 -9.64
N LEU A 56 12.42 -12.41 -10.71
CA LEU A 56 10.99 -12.66 -10.91
C LEU A 56 10.40 -13.50 -9.77
N ARG A 57 11.12 -14.55 -9.35
CA ARG A 57 10.69 -15.39 -8.22
C ARG A 57 10.60 -14.59 -6.92
N ALA A 58 11.55 -13.70 -6.64
CA ALA A 58 11.53 -12.84 -5.46
C ALA A 58 10.34 -11.87 -5.48
N CYS A 59 10.06 -11.22 -6.62
CA CYS A 59 8.89 -10.34 -6.80
C CYS A 59 7.56 -11.10 -6.68
N ILE A 60 7.47 -12.34 -7.19
CA ILE A 60 6.26 -13.17 -7.02
C ILE A 60 6.13 -13.62 -5.56
N GLY A 61 7.24 -13.96 -4.91
CA GLY A 61 7.26 -14.31 -3.48
C GLY A 61 6.74 -13.18 -2.61
N GLU A 62 7.09 -11.94 -2.92
CA GLU A 62 6.58 -10.74 -2.24
C GLU A 62 5.06 -10.61 -2.31
N LEU A 63 4.43 -10.90 -3.46
CA LEU A 63 2.96 -10.87 -3.57
C LEU A 63 2.28 -11.83 -2.60
N GLY A 64 2.90 -12.99 -2.35
CA GLY A 64 2.36 -13.99 -1.42
C GLY A 64 2.73 -13.73 0.05
N ALA A 65 3.86 -13.09 0.30
CA ALA A 65 4.43 -12.90 1.63
C ALA A 65 4.07 -11.54 2.26
N GLY A 66 3.70 -10.54 1.45
CA GLY A 66 3.27 -9.22 1.92
C GLY A 66 4.29 -8.55 2.84
N ARG A 67 3.86 -8.14 4.04
CA ARG A 67 4.73 -7.46 5.03
C ARG A 67 5.87 -8.34 5.58
N ALA A 68 5.81 -9.66 5.39
CA ALA A 68 6.86 -10.58 5.81
C ALA A 68 8.22 -10.24 5.18
N VAL A 69 8.24 -9.79 3.93
CA VAL A 69 9.48 -9.46 3.21
C VAL A 69 10.19 -8.23 3.80
N ILE A 70 9.41 -7.25 4.29
CA ILE A 70 9.93 -6.06 4.97
C ILE A 70 10.49 -6.45 6.34
N GLU A 71 9.76 -7.30 7.06
CA GLU A 71 10.21 -7.86 8.33
C GLU A 71 11.50 -8.67 8.15
N GLU A 72 11.61 -9.52 7.13
CA GLU A 72 12.82 -10.29 6.81
C GLU A 72 14.05 -9.41 6.53
N GLY A 73 13.87 -8.27 5.83
CA GLY A 73 14.94 -7.30 5.61
C GLY A 73 15.37 -6.52 6.87
N TRP A 74 14.48 -6.37 7.85
CA TRP A 74 14.66 -5.50 9.03
C TRP A 74 14.95 -6.27 10.34
N HIS A 75 14.18 -7.30 10.63
CA HIS A 75 14.26 -8.22 11.76
C HIS A 75 14.19 -9.68 11.26
N ASN A 76 15.29 -10.43 11.22
CA ASN A 76 15.14 -11.90 11.26
C ASN A 76 14.48 -12.29 12.60
N LEU A 77 13.16 -12.50 12.63
CA LEU A 77 12.44 -13.16 13.73
C LEU A 77 11.43 -14.19 13.19
N SER A 78 11.97 -15.37 12.92
CA SER A 78 11.44 -16.69 13.33
C SER A 78 10.22 -17.32 12.64
N TRP A 79 9.38 -16.64 11.84
CA TRP A 79 8.16 -17.31 11.32
C TRP A 79 8.23 -17.74 9.84
N ALA A 80 9.00 -17.06 8.99
CA ALA A 80 9.23 -17.48 7.59
C ALA A 80 10.05 -18.79 7.47
N PHE A 81 10.66 -19.22 8.58
CA PHE A 81 11.35 -20.51 8.71
C PHE A 81 10.43 -21.71 8.41
N TYR A 82 9.11 -21.57 8.54
CA TYR A 82 8.19 -22.69 8.37
C TYR A 82 7.70 -22.96 6.93
N LEU A 83 7.92 -22.09 5.95
CA LEU A 83 7.35 -22.30 4.60
C LEU A 83 8.33 -22.26 3.40
N SER A 84 9.60 -21.91 3.57
CA SER A 84 10.55 -21.98 2.44
C SER A 84 11.97 -22.30 2.89
N SER A 85 12.34 -23.58 2.79
CA SER A 85 13.66 -24.15 3.14
C SER A 85 14.80 -23.77 2.19
N THR A 86 14.71 -22.67 1.44
CA THR A 86 15.73 -22.26 0.43
C THR A 86 16.40 -20.92 0.74
N PHE A 87 16.00 -20.19 1.78
CA PHE A 87 16.55 -18.85 2.08
C PHE A 87 17.50 -18.90 3.29
N SER A 88 18.78 -19.18 3.01
CA SER A 88 19.86 -19.29 3.99
C SER A 88 20.44 -17.91 4.41
N ASP A 89 20.06 -17.49 5.61
CA ASP A 89 20.90 -17.24 6.81
C ASP A 89 21.71 -15.94 7.04
N HIS A 90 21.92 -14.96 6.13
CA HIS A 90 23.06 -14.01 6.37
C HIS A 90 22.89 -12.49 6.28
N ASP A 91 21.69 -11.91 6.30
CA ASP A 91 21.54 -10.52 5.82
C ASP A 91 20.75 -9.56 6.73
N GLN A 92 21.28 -9.32 7.95
CA GLN A 92 20.78 -8.28 8.87
C GLN A 92 21.19 -6.85 8.44
N TYR A 93 20.78 -6.41 7.25
CA TYR A 93 21.20 -5.12 6.69
C TYR A 93 20.68 -3.92 7.49
N GLY A 94 19.40 -3.96 7.92
CA GLY A 94 18.79 -2.90 8.72
C GLY A 94 19.50 -2.67 10.06
N LYS A 95 19.84 -3.74 10.79
CA LYS A 95 20.57 -3.66 12.07
C LYS A 95 22.01 -3.17 11.93
N ARG A 96 22.63 -3.40 10.77
CA ARG A 96 23.98 -2.91 10.45
C ARG A 96 23.98 -1.46 9.94
N GLY A 97 22.81 -0.80 9.93
CA GLY A 97 22.67 0.55 9.42
C GLY A 97 23.04 0.66 7.94
N ARG A 98 22.81 -0.39 7.14
CA ARG A 98 23.11 -0.35 5.71
C ARG A 98 21.81 -0.24 4.92
N PRO A 99 21.77 0.61 3.88
CA PRO A 99 20.62 0.61 2.96
C PRO A 99 20.54 -0.74 2.25
N PHE A 100 19.32 -1.18 1.96
CA PHE A 100 19.07 -2.41 1.21
C PHE A 100 17.88 -2.22 0.29
N MET A 101 17.77 -3.07 -0.73
CA MET A 101 16.67 -3.04 -1.69
C MET A 101 15.74 -4.23 -1.46
N LEU A 102 14.43 -3.94 -1.45
CA LEU A 102 13.37 -4.93 -1.44
C LEU A 102 12.97 -5.29 -2.88
N PRO A 103 12.70 -6.58 -3.16
CA PRO A 103 12.05 -6.96 -4.40
C PRO A 103 10.65 -6.32 -4.43
N GLY A 104 10.26 -5.87 -5.62
CA GLY A 104 9.00 -5.18 -5.90
C GLY A 104 8.52 -5.59 -7.27
N LEU A 105 7.28 -6.10 -7.41
CA LEU A 105 6.75 -6.42 -8.76
C LEU A 105 6.56 -5.15 -9.61
N GLU A 106 6.15 -4.05 -8.98
CA GLU A 106 5.93 -2.77 -9.65
C GLU A 106 7.12 -1.83 -9.50
N TRP A 107 7.64 -1.66 -8.27
CA TRP A 107 8.77 -0.79 -7.98
C TRP A 107 9.72 -1.43 -6.98
N SER A 108 11.01 -1.46 -7.29
CA SER A 108 12.02 -1.84 -6.29
C SER A 108 12.11 -0.77 -5.21
N THR A 109 11.86 -1.14 -3.97
CA THR A 109 11.90 -0.19 -2.85
C THR A 109 13.27 -0.22 -2.20
N VAL A 110 13.93 0.93 -2.08
CA VAL A 110 15.16 1.05 -1.29
C VAL A 110 14.77 1.42 0.13
N VAL A 111 15.13 0.58 1.08
CA VAL A 111 14.96 0.87 2.51
C VAL A 111 16.22 1.54 3.01
N LEU A 112 16.07 2.80 3.46
CA LEU A 112 17.16 3.53 4.09
C LEU A 112 17.16 3.31 5.61
N PRO A 113 18.34 3.22 6.24
CA PRO A 113 18.46 3.18 7.69
C PRO A 113 18.04 4.52 8.32
N PRO A 114 17.57 4.54 9.59
CA PRO A 114 16.98 5.73 10.20
C PRO A 114 17.91 6.94 10.27
N HIS A 115 19.23 6.72 10.41
CA HIS A 115 20.20 7.81 10.46
C HIS A 115 20.36 8.57 9.12
N LEU A 116 19.86 8.02 8.00
CA LEU A 116 19.82 8.71 6.71
C LEU A 116 18.49 9.44 6.46
N ALA A 117 17.53 9.40 7.40
CA ALA A 117 16.24 10.07 7.24
C ALA A 117 16.41 11.60 7.05
N ASP A 118 17.29 12.22 7.83
CA ASP A 118 17.60 13.65 7.70
C ASP A 118 18.21 14.01 6.35
N TRP A 119 19.06 13.13 5.80
CA TRP A 119 19.63 13.32 4.47
C TRP A 119 18.54 13.22 3.39
N MET A 120 17.64 12.23 3.52
CA MET A 120 16.52 12.00 2.60
C MET A 120 15.58 13.22 2.57
N MET A 121 15.18 13.75 3.74
CA MET A 121 14.27 14.89 3.85
C MET A 121 14.86 16.21 3.30
N ARG A 122 16.19 16.31 3.16
CA ARG A 122 16.86 17.49 2.60
C ARG A 122 17.06 17.42 1.09
N GLN A 123 16.74 16.29 0.45
CA GLN A 123 16.88 16.18 -1.00
C GLN A 123 15.83 17.05 -1.69
N PRO A 124 16.18 17.77 -2.76
CA PRO A 124 15.21 18.49 -3.56
C PRO A 124 14.33 17.51 -4.35
N ASP A 125 13.11 17.93 -4.69
CA ASP A 125 12.15 17.12 -5.47
C ASP A 125 12.71 16.69 -6.85
N SER A 126 13.67 17.44 -7.40
CA SER A 126 14.36 17.09 -8.64
C SER A 126 15.28 15.86 -8.52
N VAL A 127 15.71 15.53 -7.31
CA VAL A 127 16.56 14.36 -7.01
C VAL A 127 15.73 13.22 -6.42
N LEU A 128 14.83 13.53 -5.48
CA LEU A 128 13.96 12.57 -4.84
C LEU A 128 12.52 13.12 -4.78
N SER A 129 11.70 12.72 -5.74
CA SER A 129 10.29 13.10 -5.79
C SER A 129 9.43 12.12 -5.00
N GLY A 130 8.73 12.61 -3.98
CA GLY A 130 7.67 11.85 -3.31
C GLY A 130 6.35 11.83 -4.11
N VAL A 131 6.16 12.80 -5.00
CA VAL A 131 4.94 13.01 -5.79
C VAL A 131 4.81 11.98 -6.91
N THR A 132 5.90 11.66 -7.59
CA THR A 132 5.88 10.77 -8.77
C THR A 132 5.43 9.34 -8.42
N PRO A 133 5.99 8.67 -7.39
CA PRO A 133 5.54 7.33 -7.00
C PRO A 133 4.08 7.32 -6.52
N MET A 134 3.65 8.38 -5.81
CA MET A 134 2.27 8.51 -5.34
C MET A 134 1.30 8.70 -6.49
N SER A 135 1.65 9.51 -7.49
CA SER A 135 0.87 9.70 -8.70
C SER A 135 0.71 8.39 -9.49
N ASP A 136 1.81 7.66 -9.69
CA ASP A 136 1.79 6.36 -10.36
C ASP A 136 0.90 5.35 -9.61
N ALA A 137 0.94 5.36 -8.27
CA ALA A 137 0.14 4.47 -7.43
C ALA A 137 -1.36 4.83 -7.44
N ILE A 138 -1.70 6.12 -7.43
CA ILE A 138 -3.10 6.58 -7.49
C ILE A 138 -3.65 6.43 -8.91
N GLY A 139 -2.78 6.54 -9.92
CA GLY A 139 -3.17 6.50 -11.32
C GLY A 139 -4.09 7.66 -11.70
N ALA A 140 -3.95 8.82 -11.05
CA ALA A 140 -4.88 9.95 -11.18
C ALA A 140 -5.08 10.39 -12.64
N LYS A 141 -4.02 10.33 -13.45
CA LYS A 141 -4.04 10.58 -14.90
C LYS A 141 -5.03 9.72 -15.68
N TYR A 142 -5.31 8.52 -15.19
CA TYR A 142 -6.20 7.56 -15.84
C TYR A 142 -7.65 7.66 -15.34
N LEU A 143 -7.91 8.43 -14.28
CA LEU A 143 -9.23 8.56 -13.64
C LEU A 143 -10.11 9.68 -14.22
N GLY A 144 -9.66 10.39 -15.27
CA GLY A 144 -10.47 11.32 -16.06
C GLY A 144 -9.91 12.74 -16.13
N HIS A 145 -10.75 13.71 -16.50
CA HIS A 145 -10.44 15.15 -16.54
C HIS A 145 -10.40 15.74 -15.11
N GLY A 146 -9.54 15.20 -14.26
CA GLY A 146 -9.29 15.69 -12.91
C GLY A 146 -8.24 16.80 -12.87
N PRO A 147 -8.08 17.48 -11.73
CA PRO A 147 -6.97 18.41 -11.51
C PRO A 147 -5.63 17.74 -11.80
N GLU A 148 -4.68 18.52 -12.32
CA GLU A 148 -3.32 18.06 -12.59
C GLU A 148 -2.71 17.39 -11.34
N GLU A 149 -1.88 16.37 -11.52
CA GLU A 149 -1.32 15.56 -10.42
C GLU A 149 -0.66 16.41 -9.33
N ALA A 150 -0.01 17.50 -9.73
CA ALA A 150 0.58 18.49 -8.84
C ALA A 150 -0.44 19.23 -7.96
N SER A 151 -1.68 19.43 -8.45
CA SER A 151 -2.75 20.10 -7.72
C SER A 151 -3.44 19.16 -6.72
N VAL A 152 -3.54 17.86 -7.00
CA VAL A 152 -4.08 16.87 -6.05
C VAL A 152 -3.18 16.75 -4.81
N LEU A 153 -1.87 16.91 -5.02
CA LEU A 153 -0.84 16.77 -3.98
C LEU A 153 -0.41 18.12 -3.39
N ASP A 154 -1.14 19.19 -3.68
CA ASP A 154 -0.91 20.50 -3.08
C ASP A 154 -1.51 20.57 -1.67
N PHE A 155 -0.66 20.39 -0.66
CA PHE A 155 -1.03 20.51 0.75
C PHE A 155 -1.15 21.98 1.22
N THR A 156 -1.00 22.97 0.34
CA THR A 156 -1.09 24.39 0.72
C THR A 156 -2.47 24.75 1.25
N ALA A 157 -3.54 24.27 0.62
CA ALA A 157 -4.90 24.44 1.13
C ALA A 157 -5.07 23.82 2.51
N LEU A 158 -4.54 22.61 2.72
CA LEU A 158 -4.57 21.94 4.02
C LEU A 158 -3.82 22.73 5.10
N ARG A 159 -2.62 23.23 4.80
CA ARG A 159 -1.82 24.03 5.75
C ARG A 159 -2.46 25.38 6.06
N ARG A 160 -3.05 26.03 5.06
CA ARG A 160 -3.71 27.33 5.20
C ARG A 160 -5.00 27.22 6.01
N ASP A 161 -5.82 26.22 5.71
CA ASP A 161 -7.18 26.17 6.23
C ASP A 161 -7.29 25.28 7.48
N LEU A 162 -6.58 24.14 7.52
CA LEU A 162 -6.72 23.19 8.64
C LEU A 162 -5.94 23.64 9.88
N THR A 163 -4.69 24.08 9.72
CA THR A 163 -3.80 24.40 10.85
C THR A 163 -4.33 25.54 11.74
N PRO A 164 -4.84 26.68 11.21
CA PRO A 164 -5.37 27.76 12.06
C PRO A 164 -6.73 27.43 12.68
N HIS A 165 -7.52 26.56 12.03
CA HIS A 165 -8.88 26.23 12.47
C HIS A 165 -8.95 25.01 13.36
N THR A 166 -7.85 24.29 13.57
CA THR A 166 -7.80 23.07 14.38
C THR A 166 -8.41 23.29 15.77
N ALA A 167 -8.07 24.39 16.44
CA ALA A 167 -8.62 24.72 17.77
C ALA A 167 -10.15 24.90 17.79
N LYS A 168 -10.74 25.38 16.70
CA LYS A 168 -12.21 25.54 16.55
C LYS A 168 -12.88 24.19 16.24
N LEU A 169 -12.17 23.30 15.54
CA LEU A 169 -12.64 21.98 15.19
C LEU A 169 -12.66 21.01 16.38
N VAL A 170 -11.82 21.20 17.41
CA VAL A 170 -11.72 20.28 18.57
C VAL A 170 -13.09 19.96 19.17
N ARG A 171 -13.92 20.98 19.45
CA ARG A 171 -15.26 20.75 20.02
C ARG A 171 -16.16 19.99 19.06
N GLN A 172 -16.10 20.31 17.78
CA GLN A 172 -16.91 19.65 16.75
C GLN A 172 -16.49 18.19 16.52
N ILE A 173 -15.19 17.90 16.66
CA ILE A 173 -14.64 16.55 16.64
C ILE A 173 -15.10 15.78 17.87
N GLN A 174 -15.04 16.40 19.05
CA GLN A 174 -15.47 15.77 20.30
C GLN A 174 -16.95 15.38 20.26
N ASP A 175 -17.83 16.30 19.82
CA ASP A 175 -19.25 16.02 19.64
C ASP A 175 -19.50 14.84 18.68
N GLU A 176 -18.69 14.71 17.62
CA GLU A 176 -18.87 13.65 16.63
C GLU A 176 -18.28 12.32 17.10
N ILE A 177 -17.24 12.34 17.92
CA ILE A 177 -16.72 11.17 18.61
C ILE A 177 -17.82 10.59 19.51
N ASP A 178 -18.45 11.42 20.35
CA ASP A 178 -19.52 10.99 21.26
C ASP A 178 -20.68 10.34 20.47
N VAL A 179 -21.14 10.99 19.39
CA VAL A 179 -22.18 10.46 18.51
C VAL A 179 -21.77 9.13 17.86
N ALA A 180 -20.54 9.01 17.38
CA ALA A 180 -20.05 7.78 16.75
C ALA A 180 -19.94 6.63 17.75
N PHE A 181 -19.51 6.91 18.99
CA PHE A 181 -19.48 5.92 20.07
C PHE A 181 -20.89 5.47 20.45
N ASP A 182 -21.82 6.41 20.63
CA ASP A 182 -23.21 6.12 20.96
C ASP A 182 -23.91 5.28 19.88
N ALA A 183 -23.65 5.60 18.60
CA ALA A 183 -24.15 4.84 17.46
C ALA A 183 -23.57 3.41 17.42
N TYR A 184 -22.26 3.26 17.61
CA TYR A 184 -21.61 1.95 17.54
C TYR A 184 -21.96 1.06 18.75
N LEU A 185 -21.99 1.64 19.95
CA LEU A 185 -22.29 0.92 21.19
C LEU A 185 -23.79 0.63 21.35
N ASN A 186 -24.65 1.26 20.53
CA ASN A 186 -26.09 1.27 20.67
C ASN A 186 -26.48 1.79 22.06
N ALA A 187 -26.59 3.12 22.18
CA ALA A 187 -26.93 3.88 23.39
C ALA A 187 -28.16 3.38 24.21
N ASN A 188 -28.90 2.38 23.74
CA ASN A 188 -30.04 1.75 24.41
C ASN A 188 -29.70 0.44 25.14
N THR A 189 -28.42 0.13 25.38
CA THR A 189 -28.06 -1.08 26.14
C THR A 189 -28.01 -0.75 27.63
N ASP A 190 -29.13 -0.99 28.33
CA ASP A 190 -29.30 -0.80 29.78
C ASP A 190 -28.23 -1.54 30.61
N GLY A 191 -27.08 -0.89 30.84
CA GLY A 191 -26.07 -1.30 31.83
C GLY A 191 -25.36 -2.64 31.57
N GLN A 192 -25.49 -3.25 30.39
CA GLN A 192 -24.85 -4.54 30.09
C GLN A 192 -23.47 -4.36 29.46
N SER A 193 -22.47 -5.04 30.01
CA SER A 193 -21.13 -5.11 29.41
C SER A 193 -21.18 -5.95 28.13
N LYS A 194 -20.74 -5.37 27.00
CA LYS A 194 -20.73 -6.02 25.69
C LYS A 194 -19.31 -6.13 25.16
N GLU A 195 -19.00 -7.26 24.54
CA GLU A 195 -17.76 -7.43 23.80
C GLU A 195 -17.82 -6.68 22.47
N VAL A 196 -16.84 -5.80 22.23
CA VAL A 196 -16.79 -4.91 21.07
C VAL A 196 -15.48 -5.10 20.33
N LYS A 197 -15.56 -5.19 19.00
CA LYS A 197 -14.38 -5.18 18.14
C LYS A 197 -13.84 -3.75 18.04
N ILE A 198 -12.66 -3.52 18.61
CA ILE A 198 -12.04 -2.18 18.67
C ILE A 198 -11.72 -1.62 17.29
N LYS A 199 -11.17 -2.44 16.38
CA LYS A 199 -10.79 -2.00 15.04
C LYS A 199 -11.94 -1.34 14.25
N PRO A 200 -13.09 -2.01 14.01
CA PRO A 200 -14.20 -1.40 13.28
C PRO A 200 -14.81 -0.21 14.02
N MET A 201 -14.79 -0.21 15.36
CA MET A 201 -15.24 0.93 16.14
C MET A 201 -14.36 2.17 15.90
N ILE A 202 -13.04 2.04 15.97
CA ILE A 202 -12.11 3.15 15.68
C ILE A 202 -12.25 3.59 14.22
N GLU A 203 -12.36 2.65 13.27
CA GLU A 203 -12.57 2.98 11.85
C GLU A 203 -13.85 3.81 11.65
N SER A 204 -14.95 3.45 12.30
CA SER A 204 -16.19 4.24 12.28
C SER A 204 -15.99 5.62 12.89
N VAL A 205 -15.39 5.74 14.08
CA VAL A 205 -15.16 7.02 14.75
C VAL A 205 -14.30 7.95 13.88
N VAL A 206 -13.24 7.41 13.27
CA VAL A 206 -12.37 8.17 12.35
C VAL A 206 -13.17 8.63 11.13
N PHE A 207 -14.03 7.78 10.55
CA PHE A 207 -14.88 8.13 9.42
C PHE A 207 -15.84 9.29 9.73
N TYR A 208 -16.60 9.20 10.82
CA TYR A 208 -17.54 10.27 11.22
C TYR A 208 -16.82 11.59 11.50
N THR A 209 -15.72 11.53 12.26
CA THR A 209 -14.91 12.72 12.59
C THR A 209 -14.33 13.37 11.34
N THR A 210 -13.85 12.56 10.39
CA THR A 210 -13.27 13.04 9.14
C THR A 210 -14.32 13.71 8.26
N ASN A 211 -15.50 13.11 8.14
CA ASN A 211 -16.63 13.71 7.41
C ASN A 211 -17.11 15.01 8.05
N ARG A 212 -17.10 15.10 9.39
CA ARG A 212 -17.41 16.33 10.12
C ARG A 212 -16.44 17.46 9.81
N ILE A 213 -15.15 17.16 9.65
CA ILE A 213 -14.11 18.15 9.31
C ILE A 213 -14.22 18.61 7.86
N PHE A 214 -14.40 17.68 6.92
CA PHE A 214 -14.34 18.01 5.49
C PHE A 214 -15.67 18.45 4.89
N VAL A 215 -16.78 17.83 5.29
CA VAL A 215 -18.12 18.07 4.70
C VAL A 215 -18.99 18.92 5.62
N GLY A 216 -18.74 18.86 6.94
CA GLY A 216 -19.52 19.60 7.93
C GLY A 216 -20.93 19.04 8.14
N LEU A 217 -21.71 19.72 9.00
CA LEU A 217 -23.14 19.44 9.14
C LEU A 217 -23.92 20.17 8.04
N PRO A 218 -25.06 19.61 7.56
CA PRO A 218 -25.71 18.37 8.03
C PRO A 218 -25.23 17.09 7.32
N LEU A 219 -24.41 17.21 6.28
CA LEU A 219 -24.05 16.11 5.38
C LEU A 219 -23.28 14.99 6.08
N CYS A 220 -22.49 15.28 7.10
CA CYS A 220 -21.76 14.24 7.83
C CYS A 220 -22.66 13.20 8.54
N ARG A 221 -23.95 13.52 8.76
CA ARG A 221 -24.92 12.64 9.45
C ARG A 221 -26.00 12.07 8.55
N SER A 222 -25.94 12.35 7.25
CA SER A 222 -26.95 11.81 6.33
C SER A 222 -26.62 10.36 5.98
N GLU A 223 -27.54 9.44 6.23
CA GLU A 223 -27.39 8.03 5.84
C GLU A 223 -27.42 7.80 4.31
N ARG A 224 -27.75 8.86 3.54
CA ARG A 224 -27.87 8.81 2.09
C ARG A 224 -26.51 8.92 1.37
N PHE A 225 -25.51 9.50 2.01
CA PHE A 225 -24.19 9.82 1.43
C PHE A 225 -23.09 9.17 2.27
#